data_AF-A0A7W5GG28-F1
#
_entry.id   AF-A0A7W5GG28-F1
#
_cell.length_a   1.000
_cell.length_b   1.000
_cell.length_c   1.000
_cell.angle_alpha   90.00
_cell.angle_beta   90.00
_cell.angle_gamma   90.00
#
_symmetry.space_group_name_H-M   'P 1'
#
loop_
_entity.id
_entity.type
_entity.pdbx_description
1 polymer ?
#
loop_
_entity_poly.entity_id
_entity_poly.type
_entity_poly.pdbx_seq_one_letter_code
_entity_poly.pdbx_strand_id
1 'polypeptide(L)'
;MNNWPEGALTREEVAELLDDTVPWKVEWCSGSSTPPTEGRGVSLPDGVLEGVPTRAKRRKFERGNQEHRTWFFAFVTRDRRVIFREGP
;
A
#
# COMPACT_ATOMS: atom_id res chain seq x y z
N MET A 1 8.28 10.22 17.29
CA MET A 1 8.78 9.82 15.96
C MET A 1 7.58 9.51 15.09
N ASN A 2 7.51 10.10 13.89
CA ASN A 2 6.49 9.71 12.93
C ASN A 2 6.89 8.34 12.38
N ASN A 3 6.12 7.30 12.71
CA ASN A 3 6.38 5.93 12.23
C ASN A 3 5.71 5.67 10.88
N TRP A 4 4.99 6.64 10.32
CA TRP A 4 4.42 6.53 8.97
C TRP A 4 5.52 6.72 7.91
N PRO A 5 5.65 5.79 6.94
CA PRO A 5 6.64 5.96 5.88
C PRO A 5 6.38 7.23 5.06
N GLU A 6 7.44 7.98 4.76
CA GLU A 6 7.33 9.19 3.96
C GLU A 6 6.78 8.86 2.56
N GLY A 7 5.75 9.60 2.13
CA GLY A 7 5.10 9.38 0.83
C GLY A 7 4.16 8.17 0.77
N ALA A 8 3.95 7.42 1.86
CA ALA A 8 2.97 6.35 1.88
C ALA A 8 1.53 6.90 1.84
N LEU A 9 0.72 6.30 0.98
CA LEU A 9 -0.69 6.60 0.80
C LEU A 9 -1.56 5.82 1.76
N THR A 10 -2.71 6.40 2.08
CA THR A 10 -3.81 5.75 2.78
C THR A 10 -4.68 4.97 1.80
N ARG A 11 -5.45 4.01 2.33
CA ARG A 11 -6.36 3.20 1.50
C ARG A 11 -7.32 4.05 0.68
N GLU A 12 -7.84 5.12 1.27
CA GLU A 12 -8.75 6.03 0.59
C GLU A 12 -8.07 6.75 -0.57
N GLU A 13 -6.85 7.25 -0.38
CA GLU A 13 -6.05 7.87 -1.45
C GLU A 13 -5.70 6.88 -2.56
N VAL A 14 -5.39 5.63 -2.20
CA VAL A 14 -5.15 4.55 -3.17
C VAL A 14 -6.41 4.24 -3.96
N ALA A 15 -7.56 4.10 -3.29
CA ALA A 15 -8.83 3.82 -3.96
C ALA A 15 -9.25 4.95 -4.92
N GLU A 16 -8.98 6.21 -4.55
CA GLU A 16 -9.18 7.37 -5.43
C GLU A 16 -8.25 7.34 -6.66
N LEU A 17 -7.05 6.76 -6.54
CA LEU A 17 -6.09 6.65 -7.63
C LEU A 17 -6.30 5.45 -8.54
N LEU A 18 -6.94 4.38 -8.06
CA LEU A 18 -7.20 3.18 -8.86
C LEU A 18 -8.40 3.38 -9.80
N ASP A 19 -8.32 4.34 -10.72
CA ASP A 19 -9.17 4.33 -11.91
C ASP A 19 -8.79 3.17 -12.84
N ASP A 20 -9.66 2.74 -13.75
CA ASP A 20 -9.45 1.57 -14.64
C ASP A 20 -8.15 1.60 -15.48
N THR A 21 -7.39 2.69 -15.46
CA THR A 21 -6.19 2.89 -16.27
C THR A 21 -4.89 2.98 -15.48
N VAL A 22 -4.94 3.25 -14.17
CA VAL A 22 -3.73 3.46 -13.37
C VAL A 22 -2.97 2.15 -13.19
N PRO A 23 -1.70 2.08 -13.61
CA PRO A 23 -0.89 0.88 -13.44
C PRO A 23 -0.51 0.71 -11.97
N TRP A 24 -0.45 -0.55 -11.54
CA TRP A 24 0.00 -0.90 -10.21
C TRP A 24 0.95 -2.10 -10.22
N LYS A 25 1.74 -2.20 -9.16
CA LYS A 25 2.65 -3.33 -8.90
C LYS A 25 2.64 -3.67 -7.41
N VAL A 26 2.53 -4.94 -7.09
CA VAL A 26 2.64 -5.49 -5.73
C VAL A 26 4.01 -6.14 -5.59
N GLU A 27 4.80 -5.62 -4.66
CA GLU A 27 6.10 -6.14 -4.24
C GLU A 27 5.93 -6.83 -2.89
N TRP A 28 6.07 -8.15 -2.90
CA TRP A 28 6.03 -8.99 -1.71
C TRP A 28 7.35 -8.91 -0.93
N CYS A 29 7.33 -9.29 0.34
CA CYS A 29 8.53 -9.35 1.17
C CYS A 29 9.64 -10.19 0.52
N SER A 30 10.91 -9.84 0.78
CA SER A 30 12.12 -10.47 0.18
C SER A 30 12.31 -11.96 0.49
N GLY A 31 11.50 -12.53 1.38
CA GLY A 31 11.44 -13.97 1.66
C GLY A 31 10.24 -14.69 1.04
N SER A 32 9.34 -13.98 0.36
CA SER A 32 8.19 -14.57 -0.32
C SER A 32 8.64 -15.25 -1.61
N SER A 33 8.15 -16.46 -1.85
CA SER A 33 8.32 -17.15 -3.14
C SER A 33 7.37 -16.60 -4.21
N THR A 34 6.44 -15.71 -3.82
CA THR A 34 5.47 -15.11 -4.73
C THR A 34 6.18 -14.08 -5.62
N PRO A 35 6.13 -14.24 -6.95
CA PRO A 35 6.68 -13.23 -7.86
C PRO A 35 5.89 -11.92 -7.75
N PRO A 36 6.53 -10.76 -8.02
CA PRO A 36 5.82 -9.49 -8.08
C PRO A 36 4.63 -9.58 -9.03
N THR A 37 3.49 -9.04 -8.62
CA THR A 37 2.27 -9.03 -9.43
C THR A 37 2.03 -7.61 -9.94
N GLU A 38 1.61 -7.47 -11.18
CA GLU A 38 1.30 -6.16 -11.77
C GLU A 38 0.01 -6.19 -12.58
N GLY A 39 -0.61 -5.02 -12.73
CA GLY A 39 -1.87 -4.87 -13.43
C GLY A 39 -2.28 -3.41 -13.55
N ARG A 40 -3.57 -3.18 -13.84
CA ARG A 40 -4.15 -1.85 -13.99
C ARG A 40 -5.51 -1.74 -13.31
N GLY A 41 -5.80 -0.53 -12.82
CA GLY A 41 -7.04 -0.15 -12.18
C GLY A 41 -7.47 -0.98 -11.00
N VAL A 42 -8.78 -1.12 -10.80
CA VAL A 42 -9.38 -1.68 -9.58
C VAL A 42 -9.12 -3.18 -9.38
N SER A 43 -8.57 -3.87 -10.38
CA SER A 43 -8.38 -5.33 -10.37
C SER A 43 -7.16 -5.78 -9.57
N LEU A 44 -7.05 -5.37 -8.30
CA LEU A 44 -5.95 -5.77 -7.42
C LEU A 44 -6.09 -7.23 -6.92
N PRO A 45 -4.96 -7.87 -6.52
CA PRO A 45 -5.03 -9.13 -5.80
C PRO A 45 -5.78 -8.97 -4.47
N ASP A 46 -6.50 -10.03 -4.07
CA ASP A 46 -7.30 -10.04 -2.85
C ASP A 46 -6.49 -9.65 -1.62
N GLY A 47 -7.06 -8.76 -0.79
CA GLY A 47 -6.47 -8.35 0.48
C GLY A 47 -5.38 -7.29 0.39
N VAL A 48 -4.88 -6.94 -0.81
CA VAL A 48 -3.84 -5.91 -0.97
C VAL A 48 -4.38 -4.54 -0.56
N LEU A 49 -5.55 -4.14 -1.06
CA LEU A 49 -6.17 -2.86 -0.72
C LEU A 49 -6.60 -2.81 0.76
N GLU A 50 -7.15 -3.91 1.27
CA GLU A 50 -7.57 -4.07 2.66
C GLU A 50 -6.37 -4.04 3.63
N GLY A 51 -5.19 -4.45 3.17
CA GLY A 51 -3.95 -4.36 3.90
C GLY A 51 -3.32 -2.97 3.90
N VAL A 52 -3.78 -2.04 3.03
CA VAL A 52 -3.36 -0.63 3.11
C VAL A 52 -4.00 0.05 4.32
N PRO A 53 -3.25 0.75 5.18
CA PRO A 53 -3.81 1.47 6.32
C PRO A 53 -4.79 2.57 5.88
N THR A 54 -5.90 2.69 6.59
CA THR A 54 -6.85 3.81 6.41
C THR A 54 -6.28 5.10 7.00
N ARG A 55 -6.87 6.26 6.65
CA ARG A 55 -6.56 7.56 7.30
C ARG A 55 -6.61 7.49 8.82
N ALA A 56 -7.57 6.74 9.39
CA ALA A 56 -7.68 6.56 10.84
C ALA A 56 -6.50 5.77 11.43
N LYS A 57 -6.02 4.74 10.73
CA LYS A 57 -4.85 3.95 11.13
C LYS A 57 -3.55 4.74 11.01
N ARG A 58 -3.38 5.53 9.95
CA ARG A 58 -2.26 6.48 9.81
C ARG A 58 -2.14 7.40 11.04
N ARG A 59 -3.24 8.00 11.49
CA ARG A 59 -3.27 8.84 12.71
C ARG A 59 -2.85 8.07 13.97
N LYS A 60 -3.14 6.77 14.06
CA LYS A 60 -2.68 5.93 15.19
C LYS A 60 -1.16 5.67 15.11
N PHE A 61 -0.65 5.39 13.92
CA PHE A 61 0.79 5.20 13.66
C PHE A 61 1.61 6.45 13.95
N GLU A 62 1.14 7.61 13.51
CA GLU A 62 1.76 8.91 13.78
C GLU A 62 1.85 9.21 15.29
N ARG A 63 0.93 8.63 16.08
CA ARG A 63 0.92 8.71 17.56
C ARG A 63 1.73 7.61 18.25
N GLY A 64 2.47 6.79 17.51
CA GLY A 64 3.34 5.75 18.04
C GLY A 64 2.63 4.46 18.47
N ASN A 65 1.37 4.26 18.08
CA ASN A 65 0.65 3.02 18.37
C ASN A 65 1.03 1.96 17.32
N GLN A 66 1.73 0.91 17.75
CA GLN A 66 2.17 -0.18 16.87
C GLN A 66 1.17 -1.33 16.92
N GLU A 67 0.56 -1.65 15.77
CA GLU A 67 -0.21 -2.88 15.59
C GLU A 67 0.69 -3.91 14.87
N HIS A 68 0.88 -5.09 15.47
CA HIS A 68 1.66 -6.22 14.92
C HIS A 68 0.89 -6.98 13.83
N ARG A 69 0.44 -6.29 12.79
CA ARG A 69 -0.25 -6.90 11.66
C ARG A 69 0.57 -6.62 10.40
N THR A 70 0.64 -7.57 9.49
CA THR A 70 1.23 -7.33 8.16
C THR A 70 0.43 -6.27 7.42
N TRP A 71 1.09 -5.25 6.90
CA TRP A 71 0.48 -4.13 6.16
C TRP A 71 1.00 -4.08 4.73
N PHE A 72 0.23 -3.45 3.84
CA PHE A 72 0.75 -2.95 2.57
C PHE A 72 0.92 -1.44 2.63
N PHE A 73 2.12 -0.94 2.35
CA PHE A 73 2.36 0.48 2.12
C PHE A 73 2.28 0.75 0.62
N ALA A 74 1.42 1.69 0.23
CA ALA A 74 1.25 2.09 -1.15
C ALA A 74 1.98 3.41 -1.43
N PHE A 75 2.65 3.50 -2.57
CA PHE A 75 3.41 4.67 -3.00
C PHE A 75 3.12 4.98 -4.47
N VAL A 76 3.06 6.26 -4.83
CA VAL A 76 2.99 6.67 -6.23
C VAL A 76 4.38 7.00 -6.75
N THR A 77 4.74 6.38 -7.86
CA THR A 77 5.98 6.66 -8.58
C THR A 77 5.83 7.89 -9.48
N ARG A 78 6.96 8.36 -10.00
CA ARG A 78 6.98 9.48 -10.97
C ARG A 78 6.25 9.15 -12.28
N ASP A 79 6.18 7.88 -12.69
CA ASP A 79 5.41 7.40 -13.85
C ASP A 79 3.92 7.18 -13.55
N ARG A 80 3.40 7.71 -12.44
CA ARG A 80 1.99 7.55 -11.99
C ARG A 80 1.57 6.10 -11.80
N ARG A 81 2.49 5.24 -11.36
CA ARG A 81 2.21 3.86 -10.97
C ARG A 81 2.07 3.75 -9.46
N VAL A 82 1.13 2.96 -9.00
CA VAL A 82 0.99 2.63 -7.57
C VAL A 82 1.83 1.39 -7.24
N ILE A 83 2.79 1.51 -6.36
CA ILE A 83 3.58 0.38 -5.84
C ILE A 83 3.08 0.04 -4.44
N PHE A 84 2.63 -1.20 -4.25
CA PHE A 84 2.30 -1.78 -2.96
C PHE A 84 3.51 -2.56 -2.45
N ARG A 85 3.94 -2.28 -1.23
CA ARG A 85 5.03 -2.99 -0.55
C ARG A 85 4.52 -3.60 0.73
N GLU A 86 4.71 -4.90 0.87
CA GLU A 86 4.45 -5.57 2.13
C GLU A 86 5.43 -5.06 3.20
N GLY A 87 4.90 -4.68 4.36
CA GLY A 87 5.64 -4.15 5.49
C GLY A 87 5.46 -5.00 6.75
N PRO A 88 6.45 -4.96 7.66
CA PRO A 88 6.40 -5.65 8.96
C PRO A 88 5.32 -5.09 9.90
#